data_AF-A0A519KRN6-F1
#
_entry.id   AF-A0A519KRN6-F1
#
_cell.length_a   1.000
_cell.length_b   1.000
_cell.length_c   1.000
_cell.angle_alpha   90.00
_cell.angle_beta   90.00
_cell.angle_gamma   90.00
#
_symmetry.space_group_name_H-M   'P 1'
#
loop_
_entity.id
_entity.type
_entity.pdbx_description
1 polymer ?
#
loop_
_entity_poly.entity_id
_entity_poly.type
_entity_poly.pdbx_seq_one_letter_code
_entity_poly.pdbx_strand_id
1 'polypeptide(L)' 'MRLALFQPAIPQNVGACIRLSACFGVELHIIEPTGFRLDDRAMKRAALDYGPLGHMTRHAGWDEFQRDRAPGRLVL' A
#
# COMPACT_ATOMS: atom_id res chain seq x y z
N MET A 1 -4.40 -0.94 13.44
CA MET A 1 -4.76 0.04 12.38
C MET A 1 -4.04 -0.38 11.11
N ARG A 2 -4.66 -0.22 9.94
CA ARG A 2 -4.07 -0.57 8.62
C ARG A 2 -4.35 0.54 7.63
N LEU A 3 -3.48 0.72 6.66
CA LEU A 3 -3.66 1.68 5.58
C LEU A 3 -4.04 0.94 4.30
N ALA A 4 -4.99 1.47 3.54
CA ALA A 4 -5.36 0.95 2.23
C ALA A 4 -5.46 2.09 1.23
N LEU A 5 -4.78 1.95 0.09
CA LEU A 5 -4.82 2.90 -1.02
C LEU A 5 -5.65 2.29 -2.14
N PHE A 6 -6.82 2.89 -2.41
CA PHE A 6 -7.69 2.50 -3.50
C PHE A 6 -7.25 3.15 -4.80
N GLN A 7 -6.82 2.34 -5.77
CA GLN A 7 -6.46 2.74 -7.13
C GLN A 7 -5.58 4.01 -7.19
N PRO A 8 -4.42 4.04 -6.49
CA PRO A 8 -3.63 5.25 -6.39
C PRO A 8 -3.08 5.68 -7.76
N ALA A 9 -3.25 6.96 -8.09
CA ALA A 9 -2.82 7.52 -9.37
C ALA A 9 -1.44 8.21 -9.32
N ILE A 10 -0.95 8.56 -8.13
CA ILE A 10 0.28 9.37 -7.95
C ILE A 10 1.35 8.54 -7.19
N PRO A 11 2.48 8.18 -7.84
CA PRO A 11 3.53 7.36 -7.22
C PRO A 11 4.10 7.96 -5.92
N GLN A 12 4.24 9.27 -5.87
CA GLN A 12 4.82 9.99 -4.73
C GLN A 12 3.97 9.83 -3.47
N ASN A 13 2.64 9.79 -3.61
CA ASN A 13 1.72 9.57 -2.50
C ASN A 13 1.89 8.15 -1.94
N VAL A 14 2.06 7.16 -2.81
CA VAL A 14 2.33 5.77 -2.39
C VAL A 14 3.66 5.69 -1.64
N GLY A 15 4.71 6.37 -2.13
CA GLY A 15 5.98 6.46 -1.42
C GLY A 15 5.86 7.08 -0.02
N ALA A 16 5.07 8.16 0.11
CA ALA A 16 4.79 8.77 1.41
C ALA A 16 4.05 7.82 2.35
N CYS A 17 3.08 7.05 1.84
CA CYS A 17 2.33 6.06 2.62
C CYS A 17 3.19 4.86 3.03
N ILE A 18 4.14 4.41 2.20
CA ILE A 18 5.13 3.37 2.56
C ILE A 18 5.97 3.84 3.76
N ARG A 19 6.45 5.09 3.72
CA ARG A 19 7.19 5.65 4.85
C ARG A 19 6.32 5.74 6.11
N LEU A 20 5.08 6.21 5.96
CA LEU A 20 4.14 6.32 7.08
C LEU A 20 3.84 4.95 7.69
N SER A 21 3.59 3.94 6.86
CA SER A 21 3.30 2.58 7.33
C SER A 21 4.47 1.98 8.09
N ALA A 22 5.71 2.19 7.60
CA ALA A 22 6.93 1.77 8.28
C ALA A 22 7.15 2.50 9.62
N CYS A 23 6.95 3.82 9.67
CA CYS A 23 7.10 4.60 10.91
C CYS A 23 6.13 4.16 12.02
N PHE A 24 4.91 3.74 11.66
CA PHE A 24 3.90 3.32 12.61
C PHE A 24 3.81 1.80 12.80
N GLY A 25 4.62 1.01 12.07
CA GLY A 25 4.55 -0.45 12.10
C GLY A 25 3.18 -1.01 11.70
N VAL A 26 2.50 -0.36 10.73
CA VAL A 26 1.18 -0.79 10.24
C VAL A 26 1.28 -1.36 8.83
N GLU A 27 0.36 -2.26 8.49
CA GLU A 27 0.27 -2.84 7.14
C GLU A 27 -0.23 -1.80 6.12
N LEU A 28 0.29 -1.88 4.90
CA LEU A 28 -0.12 -1.07 3.76
C LEU A 28 -0.73 -1.97 2.67
N HIS A 29 -1.97 -1.70 2.30
CA HIS A 29 -2.66 -2.39 1.21
C HIS A 29 -2.72 -1.47 -0.02
N ILE A 30 -2.36 -1.99 -1.19
CA ILE A 30 -2.54 -1.33 -2.48
C ILE A 30 -3.62 -2.08 -3.25
N ILE A 31 -4.69 -1.39 -3.63
CA ILE A 31 -5.80 -1.96 -4.38
C ILE A 31 -5.70 -1.46 -5.82
N GLU A 32 -5.54 -2.38 -6.75
CA GLU A 32 -5.34 -2.12 -8.17
C GLU A 32 -6.63 -1.78 -8.92
N PRO A 33 -6.53 -1.20 -10.14
CA PRO A 33 -5.30 -0.78 -10.85
C PRO A 33 -4.66 0.48 -10.26
N THR A 34 -3.33 0.53 -10.27
CA THR A 34 -2.58 1.75 -10.01
C THR A 34 -2.45 2.58 -11.29
N GLY A 35 -2.50 3.91 -11.18
CA GLY A 35 -2.29 4.82 -12.33
C GLY A 35 -0.84 4.91 -12.82
N PHE A 36 0.06 4.13 -12.23
CA PHE A 36 1.48 4.08 -12.52
C PHE A 36 2.00 2.66 -12.31
N ARG A 37 3.23 2.37 -12.76
CA ARG A 37 3.83 1.05 -12.54
C ARG A 37 4.51 0.96 -11.18
N LEU A 38 4.11 -0.01 -10.35
CA LEU A 38 4.69 -0.24 -9.03
C LEU A 38 6.13 -0.80 -9.08
N ASP A 39 6.55 -1.36 -10.22
CA ASP A 39 7.89 -1.93 -10.42
C ASP A 39 8.96 -0.88 -10.78
N ASP A 40 8.55 0.39 -10.86
CA ASP A 40 9.41 1.49 -11.27
C ASP A 40 10.53 1.76 -10.24
N ARG A 41 11.66 2.27 -10.71
CA ARG A 41 12.89 2.43 -9.91
C ARG A 41 12.68 3.30 -8.67
N ALA A 42 11.84 4.33 -8.78
CA ALA A 42 11.47 5.20 -7.68
C ALA A 42 10.72 4.43 -6.58
N MET A 43 9.81 3.52 -6.95
CA MET A 43 9.06 2.72 -5.99
C MET A 43 9.91 1.64 -5.35
N LYS A 44 10.80 1.02 -6.12
CA LYS A 44 11.80 0.10 -5.57
C LYS A 44 12.71 0.78 -4.56
N ARG A 45 13.10 2.04 -4.78
CA ARG A 45 13.94 2.77 -3.82
C ARG A 45 13.20 3.04 -2.51
N ALA A 46 11.97 3.57 -2.59
CA ALA A 46 11.14 3.75 -1.39
C ALA A 46 10.88 2.41 -0.67
N ALA A 47 10.67 1.32 -1.41
CA ALA A 47 10.50 -0.01 -0.82
C ALA A 47 11.82 -0.61 -0.30
N LEU A 48 13.00 -0.25 -0.81
CA LEU A 48 14.30 -0.71 -0.29
C LEU A 48 14.66 0.01 1.01
N ASP A 49 14.39 1.31 1.07
CA ASP A 49 14.69 2.14 2.24
C ASP A 49 13.81 1.76 3.45
N TYR A 50 12.63 1.19 3.21
CA TYR A 50 11.64 0.83 4.25
C TYR A 50 11.21 -0.64 4.22
N GLY A 51 11.77 -1.45 3.32
CA GLY A 51 11.35 -2.84 3.03
C GLY A 51 11.43 -3.83 4.18
N PRO A 52 12.39 -3.70 5.12
CA PRO A 52 12.38 -4.51 6.34
C PRO A 52 11.24 -4.16 7.32
N LEU A 53 10.55 -3.03 7.12
CA LEU A 53 9.58 -2.44 8.07
C LEU A 53 8.15 -2.33 7.52
N GLY A 54 7.95 -2.49 6.20
CA GLY A 54 6.66 -2.29 5.54
C GLY A 54 6.09 -3.58 4.95
N HIS A 55 5.09 -4.17 5.59
CA HIS A 55 4.26 -5.23 5.00
C HIS A 55 3.31 -4.59 3.97
N MET A 56 3.76 -4.48 2.71
CA MET A 56 2.93 -4.03 1.60
C MET A 56 2.27 -5.23 0.91
N THR A 57 0.94 -5.22 0.84
CA THR A 57 0.16 -6.25 0.12
C THR A 57 -0.57 -5.62 -1.06
N ARG A 58 -0.51 -6.26 -2.22
CA ARG A 58 -1.23 -5.84 -3.44
C ARG A 58 -2.49 -6.68 -3.61
N HIS A 59 -3.58 -6.03 -4.01
CA HIS A 59 -4.88 -6.64 -4.30
C HIS A 59 -5.26 -6.26 -5.72
N ALA A 60 -5.70 -7.21 -6.55
CA ALA A 60 -6.11 -6.98 -7.93
C ALA A 60 -7.37 -6.10 -8.04
N GLY A 61 -8.13 -5.96 -6.95
CA GLY A 61 -9.31 -5.11 -6.90
C GLY A 61 -9.97 -5.09 -5.52
N TRP A 62 -11.09 -4.37 -5.43
CA TRP A 62 -11.84 -4.17 -4.18
C TRP A 62 -12.29 -5.49 -3.53
N ASP A 63 -12.78 -6.43 -4.34
CA ASP A 63 -13.35 -7.69 -3.83
C ASP A 63 -12.28 -8.60 -3.23
N GLU A 64 -11.07 -8.60 -3.78
CA GLU A 64 -9.93 -9.32 -3.20
C GLU A 64 -9.52 -8.69 -1.88
N PHE A 65 -9.39 -7.36 -1.85
CA PHE A 65 -9.12 -6.65 -0.60
C PHE A 65 -10.16 -6.94 0.49
N GLN A 66 -11.45 -6.98 0.15
CA GLN A 66 -12.52 -7.26 1.10
C GLN A 66 -12.48 -8.69 1.65
N ARG A 67 -12.02 -9.67 0.85
CA ARG A 67 -11.84 -11.06 1.29
C ARG A 67 -10.62 -11.22 2.19
N ASP A 68 -9.53 -10.55 1.87
CA ASP A 68 -8.24 -10.76 2.52
C ASP A 68 -8.04 -9.86 3.74
N ARG A 69 -8.73 -8.71 3.82
CA ARG A 69 -8.59 -7.83 4.98
C ARG A 69 -9.11 -8.53 6.22
N ALA A 70 -8.39 -8.36 7.33
CA ALA A 70 -8.89 -8.88 8.60
C ALA A 70 -10.23 -8.20 8.99
N PRO A 71 -11.12 -8.91 9.69
CA PRO A 71 -12.40 -8.37 10.15
C PRO A 71 -12.21 -7.10 10.98
N GLY A 72 -13.13 -6.14 10.80
CA GLY A 72 -13.13 -4.89 11.56
C GLY A 72 -13.77 -3.72 10.83
N ARG A 73 -13.80 -2.57 11.52
CA ARG A 73 -14.34 -1.32 11.00
C ARG A 73 -13.47 -0.80 9.86
N LEU A 74 -14.09 -0.58 8.71
CA LEU A 74 -13.51 0.15 7.58
C LEU A 74 -13.91 1.62 7.70
N VAL A 75 -12.95 2.51 7.51
CA VAL A 75 -13.16 3.96 7.49
C VAL A 75 -12.67 4.45 6.12
N LEU A 76 -13.50 5.25 5.44
CA LEU A 76 -13.26 5.78 4.10
C LEU A 76 -12.83 7.24 4.17
#